data_AF-A0A7W1ZZT3-F1
#
_entry.id   AF-A0A7W1ZZT3-F1
#
_cell.length_a   1.000
_cell.length_b   1.000
_cell.length_c   1.000
_cell.angle_alpha   90.00
_cell.angle_beta   90.00
_cell.angle_gamma   90.00
#
_symmetry.space_group_name_H-M   'P 1'
#
loop_
_entity.id
_entity.type
_entity.pdbx_description
1 polymer ?
#
loop_
_entity_poly.entity_id
_entity_poly.type
_entity_poly.pdbx_seq_one_letter_code
_entity_poly.pdbx_strand_id
1 'polypeptide(L)'
;MNSSNKTHITERSAVAILMSWMREIIEKHNLDLGLPIVETSGKDNKFPDMEIYETQRSKDCLCLFEAKRPNFDVFEHEEELKEPEEKIE
;
A
#
# COMPACT_ATOMS: atom_id res chain seq x y z
N MET A 1 -25.03 -0.34 -22.17
CA MET A 1 -24.36 0.28 -21.02
C MET A 1 -23.83 -0.84 -20.14
N ASN A 2 -22.55 -1.20 -20.28
CA ASN A 2 -21.92 -2.18 -19.40
C ASN A 2 -21.49 -1.44 -18.13
N SER A 3 -22.37 -1.43 -17.12
CA SER A 3 -21.97 -1.04 -15.77
C SER A 3 -21.00 -2.10 -15.27
N SER A 4 -19.70 -1.83 -15.39
CA SER A 4 -18.68 -2.60 -14.68
C SER A 4 -19.03 -2.51 -13.20
N ASN A 5 -19.45 -3.62 -12.60
CA ASN A 5 -19.58 -3.76 -11.15
C ASN A 5 -18.18 -3.71 -10.55
N LYS A 6 -17.56 -2.52 -10.53
CA LYS A 6 -16.32 -2.30 -9.80
C LYS A 6 -16.66 -2.40 -8.32
N THR A 7 -16.21 -3.48 -7.69
CA THR A 7 -16.22 -3.60 -6.23
C THR A 7 -15.54 -2.37 -5.65
N HIS A 8 -16.27 -1.59 -4.86
CA HIS A 8 -15.74 -0.38 -4.26
C HIS A 8 -14.67 -0.73 -3.22
N ILE A 9 -13.39 -0.58 -3.60
CA ILE A 9 -12.25 -0.77 -2.69
C ILE A 9 -12.16 0.48 -1.80
N THR A 10 -12.10 0.26 -0.49
CA THR A 10 -11.83 1.33 0.49
C THR A 10 -10.34 1.54 0.64
N GLU A 11 -9.93 2.70 1.13
CA GLU A 11 -8.54 3.03 1.46
C GLU A 11 -7.94 1.95 2.38
N ARG A 12 -8.69 1.54 3.41
CA ARG A 12 -8.33 0.44 4.30
C ARG A 12 -8.14 -0.88 3.56
N SER A 13 -9.04 -1.22 2.64
CA SER A 13 -8.93 -2.45 1.83
C SER A 13 -7.71 -2.41 0.91
N ALA A 14 -7.42 -1.26 0.30
CA ALA A 14 -6.25 -1.09 -0.56
C ALA A 14 -4.94 -1.26 0.23
N VAL A 15 -4.87 -0.67 1.43
CA VAL A 15 -3.71 -0.79 2.30
C VAL A 15 -3.53 -2.23 2.80
N ALA A 16 -4.61 -2.97 3.08
CA ALA A 16 -4.52 -4.38 3.44
C ALA A 16 -3.95 -5.25 2.29
N ILE A 17 -4.30 -4.95 1.04
CA ILE A 17 -3.72 -5.62 -0.14
C ILE A 17 -2.23 -5.32 -0.24
N LEU A 18 -1.84 -4.05 -0.11
CA LEU A 18 -0.43 -3.63 -0.13
C LEU A 18 0.37 -4.32 0.99
N MET A 19 -0.17 -4.35 2.20
CA MET A 19 0.42 -5.05 3.34
C MET A 19 0.68 -6.53 3.01
N SER A 20 -0.28 -7.21 2.38
CA SER A 20 -0.15 -8.61 1.98
C SER A 20 1.03 -8.81 1.03
N TRP A 21 1.13 -7.98 -0.01
CA TRP A 21 2.24 -8.05 -0.97
C TRP A 21 3.59 -7.76 -0.33
N MET A 22 3.66 -6.75 0.55
CA MET A 22 4.89 -6.44 1.27
C MET A 22 5.36 -7.61 2.14
N ARG A 23 4.45 -8.27 2.86
CA ARG A 23 4.76 -9.47 3.65
C ARG A 23 5.31 -10.60 2.79
N GLU A 24 4.64 -10.89 1.67
CA GLU A 24 5.10 -11.91 0.72
C GLU A 24 6.53 -11.62 0.22
N ILE A 25 6.83 -10.37 -0.12
CA ILE A 25 8.17 -9.97 -0.58
C ILE A 25 9.20 -10.12 0.54
N ILE A 26 8.89 -9.64 1.75
CA ILE A 26 9.80 -9.73 2.91
C ILE A 26 10.13 -11.20 3.22
N GLU A 27 9.12 -12.06 3.26
CA GLU A 27 9.29 -13.49 3.56
C GLU A 27 10.03 -14.22 2.43
N LYS A 28 9.63 -14.00 1.17
CA LYS A 28 10.23 -14.65 0.00
C LYS A 28 11.71 -14.32 -0.15
N HIS A 29 12.09 -13.08 0.16
CA HIS A 29 13.46 -12.60 0.01
C HIS A 29 14.26 -12.61 1.32
N ASN A 30 13.66 -13.10 2.41
CA ASN A 30 14.27 -13.11 3.75
C ASN A 30 14.87 -11.75 4.13
N LEU A 31 14.10 -10.68 3.91
CA LEU A 31 14.53 -9.32 4.25
C LEU A 31 14.48 -9.14 5.77
N ASP A 32 15.53 -8.54 6.33
CA ASP A 32 15.55 -8.14 7.75
C ASP A 32 14.74 -6.86 7.95
N LEU A 33 13.42 -6.98 7.80
CA LEU A 33 12.44 -5.92 7.96
C LEU A 33 11.33 -6.38 8.91
N GLY A 34 10.72 -5.42 9.61
CA GLY A 34 9.49 -5.68 10.34
C GLY A 34 8.35 -6.07 9.40
N LEU A 35 7.40 -6.88 9.87
CA LEU A 35 6.20 -7.16 9.09
C LEU A 35 5.27 -5.94 9.16
N PRO A 36 4.74 -5.45 8.02
CA PRO A 36 3.84 -4.31 8.02
C PRO A 36 2.53 -4.65 8.73
N ILE A 37 1.95 -3.66 9.41
CA ILE A 37 0.76 -3.80 10.26
C ILE A 37 -0.27 -2.74 9.85
N VAL A 38 -1.51 -3.19 9.64
CA VAL A 38 -2.68 -2.32 9.43
C VAL A 38 -3.34 -2.10 10.79
N GLU A 39 -3.72 -0.85 11.09
CA GLU A 39 -4.29 -0.40 12.38
C GLU A 39 -3.35 -0.48 13.58
N THR A 40 -2.53 0.56 13.76
CA THR A 40 -1.81 0.83 15.00
C THR A 40 -2.48 1.99 15.71
N SER A 41 -3.05 1.71 16.88
CA SER A 41 -3.52 2.77 17.77
C SER A 41 -2.33 3.55 18.34
N GLY A 42 -2.11 4.75 17.78
CA GLY A 42 -1.09 5.67 18.27
C GLY A 42 -1.46 6.26 19.63
N LYS A 43 -0.46 6.45 20.51
CA LYS A 43 -0.63 7.11 21.82
C LYS A 43 -1.12 8.57 21.71
N ASP A 44 -1.04 9.16 20.53
CA ASP A 44 -1.35 10.55 20.20
C ASP A 44 -2.66 10.71 19.42
N ASN A 45 -3.53 9.69 19.40
CA ASN A 45 -4.75 9.63 18.60
C ASN A 45 -4.53 9.77 17.07
N LYS A 46 -3.29 9.63 16.59
CA LYS A 46 -3.02 9.51 15.16
C LYS A 46 -3.00 8.04 14.78
N PHE A 47 -3.64 7.74 13.66
CA PHE A 47 -3.84 6.39 13.16
C PHE A 47 -3.39 6.37 11.70
N PRO A 48 -2.09 6.11 11.44
CA PRO A 48 -1.66 5.85 10.07
C PRO A 48 -2.38 4.61 9.54
N ASP A 49 -2.62 4.56 8.23
CA ASP A 49 -3.32 3.42 7.65
C ASP A 49 -2.49 2.12 7.76
N MET A 50 -1.16 2.23 7.71
CA MET A 50 -0.22 1.13 7.93
C MET A 50 1.16 1.63 8.36
N GLU A 51 1.90 0.79 9.07
CA GLU A 51 3.29 1.02 9.47
C GLU A 51 4.17 -0.18 9.13
N ILE A 52 5.47 0.07 8.96
CA ILE A 52 6.52 -0.95 8.93
C ILE A 52 7.69 -0.50 9.82
N TYR A 53 8.32 -1.47 10.48
CA TYR A 53 9.41 -1.27 11.43
C TYR A 53 10.75 -1.71 10.83
N GLU A 54 11.85 -1.21 11.38
CA GLU A 54 13.19 -1.51 10.88
C GLU A 54 13.48 -3.01 10.84
N THR A 55 13.07 -3.77 11.87
CA THR A 55 13.20 -5.22 11.94
C THR A 55 12.00 -5.82 12.68
N GLN A 56 11.86 -7.15 12.69
CA GLN A 56 10.76 -7.83 13.41
C GLN A 56 10.79 -7.62 14.94
N ARG A 57 11.94 -7.21 15.49
CA ARG A 57 12.14 -7.01 16.94
C ARG A 57 12.26 -5.54 17.33
N SER A 58 12.44 -4.66 16.35
CA SER A 58 12.57 -3.23 16.58
C SER A 58 11.22 -2.61 16.93
N LYS A 59 11.26 -1.55 17.73
CA LYS A 59 10.12 -0.64 17.95
C LYS A 59 10.24 0.64 17.11
N ASP A 60 11.33 0.77 16.35
CA ASP A 60 11.60 1.95 15.54
C ASP A 60 10.85 1.81 14.21
N CYS A 61 9.93 2.74 14.00
CA CYS A 61 9.14 2.80 12.78
C CYS A 61 10.04 3.25 11.62
N LEU A 62 10.09 2.44 10.57
CA LEU A 62 10.85 2.71 9.36
C LEU A 62 10.05 3.59 8.40
N CYS A 63 8.75 3.30 8.25
CA CYS A 63 7.89 4.02 7.33
C CYS A 63 6.41 3.95 7.75
N LEU A 64 5.69 5.03 7.46
CA LEU A 64 4.26 5.21 7.67
C LEU A 64 3.57 5.39 6.32
N PHE A 65 2.38 4.81 6.18
CA PHE A 65 1.57 4.89 4.98
C PHE A 65 0.24 5.58 5.28
N GLU A 66 -0.13 6.51 4.42
CA GLU A 66 -1.44 7.16 4.41
C GLU A 66 -2.01 7.01 3.00
N ALA A 67 -3.14 6.31 2.89
CA ALA A 67 -3.84 6.12 1.64
C ALA A 67 -4.97 7.14 1.51
N LYS A 68 -5.07 7.72 0.32
CA LYS A 68 -6.18 8.57 -0.09
C LYS A 68 -6.62 8.15 -1.47
N ARG A 69 -7.92 8.26 -1.71
CA ARG A 69 -8.41 8.24 -3.09
C ARG A 69 -7.82 9.44 -3.83
N PRO A 70 -7.46 9.25 -5.11
CA PRO A 70 -7.22 10.39 -5.96
C PRO A 70 -8.50 11.21 -6.07
N ASN A 71 -8.38 12.53 -6.01
CA ASN A 71 -9.50 13.48 -6.20
C ASN A 71 -9.83 13.70 -7.69
N PHE A 72 -9.17 12.96 -8.57
CA PHE A 72 -9.31 12.97 -10.02
C PHE A 72 -9.32 11.51 -10.50
N ASP A 73 -9.90 11.24 -11.66
CA ASP A 73 -9.74 9.91 -12.25
C ASP A 73 -8.30 9.81 -12.79
N VAL A 74 -7.52 8.89 -12.22
CA VAL A 74 -6.11 8.68 -12.62
C VAL A 74 -5.97 8.21 -14.06
N PHE A 75 -7.08 7.82 -14.70
CA PHE A 75 -7.17 7.47 -16.10
C PHE A 75 -7.97 8.50 -16.93
N GLU A 76 -8.32 9.66 -16.37
CA GLU A 76 -9.00 10.73 -17.12
C GLU A 76 -8.11 11.30 -18.23
N HIS A 77 -6.80 11.25 -18.00
CA HIS A 77 -5.76 11.69 -18.91
C HIS A 77 -4.83 10.51 -19.23
N GLU A 78 -5.41 9.39 -19.68
CA GLU A 78 -4.65 8.19 -20.05
C GLU A 78 -3.57 8.52 -21.11
N GLU A 79 -3.85 9.49 -21.98
CA GLU A 79 -2.92 10.04 -22.97
C GLU A 79 -1.68 10.75 -22.38
N GLU A 80 -1.74 11.18 -21.11
CA GLU A 80 -0.62 11.81 -20.40
C GLU A 80 0.19 10.80 -19.57
N LEU A 81 -0.30 9.56 -19.44
CA LEU A 81 0.43 8.53 -18.75
C LEU A 81 1.68 8.14 -19.56
N LYS A 82 2.80 7.97 -18.86
CA LYS A 82 3.99 7.40 -19.49
C LYS A 82 3.64 6.00 -20.00
N GLU A 83 4.07 5.71 -21.22
CA GLU A 83 3.92 4.35 -21.76
C GLU A 83 4.62 3.35 -20.82
N PRO A 84 3.99 2.19 -20.58
CA PRO A 84 4.60 1.16 -19.75
C PRO A 84 5.95 0.75 -20.34
N GLU A 85 6.97 0.62 -19.50
CA GLU A 85 8.27 0.13 -19.96
C GLU A 85 8.08 -1.27 -20.56
N GLU A 86 8.43 -1.41 -21.85
CA GLU A 86 8.42 -2.70 -22.52
C GLU A 86 9.33 -3.67 -21.76
N LYS A 87 8.82 -4.88 -21.49
CA LYS A 87 9.63 -5.92 -20.86
C LYS A 87 10.84 -6.19 -21.74
N ILE A 88 12.03 -6.03 -21.18
CA ILE A 88 13.26 -6.51 -21.77
C ILE A 88 13.15 -8.04 -21.84
N GLU A 89 13.01 -8.59 -23.04
CA GLU A 89 13.00 -10.05 -23.34
C GLU A 89 14.35 -10.72 -23.00
#